data_AF-J9EBK2-F1
#
_entry.id   AF-J9EBK2-F1
#
_cell.length_a   1.000
_cell.length_b   1.000
_cell.length_c   1.000
_cell.angle_alpha   90.00
_cell.angle_beta   90.00
_cell.angle_gamma   90.00
#
_symmetry.space_group_name_H-M   'P 1'
#
loop_
_entity.id
_entity.type
_entity.pdbx_description
1 polymer ?
#
loop_
_entity_poly.entity_id
_entity_poly.type
_entity_poly.pdbx_seq_one_letter_code
_entity_poly.pdbx_strand_id
1 'polypeptide(L)'
;MKLETDLTVEMLASGIWKDLKFKPYNFDALGVPPERGQLHPLMKVRSEFRSIFLEMGFSEMPTNNFVESNFWNFDALYVPQQHPARDQQATFFVSHPKLSNKEAEKRSPNAYDPISARMLYKVARQEGGFKPVKYFSIDKVFRNKTLDATNLAEFYQVEGVVADNGLTLGDLIGTFNAFFNKLGITKLQYKPTINRCTEPSMEIFCFHPGLQRWIEVGNSGVFHAEMLRSLGVPEGVNVIAWGLSLERPTMIKYGINNIRDLIGPKVDLKMVQDGPICG
;
A
#
# COMPACT_ATOMS: atom_id res chain seq x y z
N MET A 1 -28.26 56.13 5.20
CA MET A 1 -28.61 55.30 6.37
C MET A 1 -27.51 54.27 6.52
N LYS A 2 -26.86 54.17 7.69
CA LYS A 2 -25.80 53.18 7.92
C LYS A 2 -26.47 51.82 8.16
N LEU A 3 -26.02 50.78 7.47
CA LEU A 3 -26.47 49.41 7.69
C LEU A 3 -25.47 48.71 8.61
N GLU A 4 -25.98 47.94 9.56
CA GLU A 4 -25.15 47.12 10.44
C GLU A 4 -24.77 45.79 9.75
N THR A 5 -23.57 45.29 10.01
CA THR A 5 -23.03 44.09 9.34
C THR A 5 -23.34 42.81 10.09
N ASP A 6 -23.11 42.79 11.40
CA ASP A 6 -23.24 41.59 12.24
C ASP A 6 -24.05 41.89 13.50
N LEU A 7 -24.66 40.85 14.05
CA LEU A 7 -25.40 40.92 15.30
C LEU A 7 -24.44 40.76 16.49
N THR A 8 -24.42 41.72 17.41
CA THR A 8 -23.56 41.66 18.60
C THR A 8 -24.32 41.25 19.85
N VAL A 9 -23.59 40.76 20.86
CA VAL A 9 -24.15 40.39 22.17
C VAL A 9 -24.82 41.59 22.85
N GLU A 10 -24.25 42.78 22.72
CA GLU A 10 -24.79 44.03 23.29
C GLU A 10 -26.11 44.44 22.62
N MET A 11 -26.20 44.25 21.29
CA MET A 11 -27.43 44.52 20.54
C MET A 11 -28.57 43.61 21.01
N LEU A 12 -28.26 42.32 21.24
CA LEU A 12 -29.18 41.34 21.78
C LEU A 12 -29.64 41.69 23.20
N ALA A 13 -28.70 42.05 24.08
CA ALA A 13 -28.97 42.37 25.48
C ALA A 13 -29.81 43.66 25.65
N SER A 14 -29.57 44.66 24.81
CA SER A 14 -30.28 45.96 24.87
C SER A 14 -31.58 46.00 24.06
N GLY A 15 -31.82 45.03 23.17
CA GLY A 15 -33.00 44.97 22.30
C GLY A 15 -32.97 45.90 21.09
N ILE A 16 -31.90 46.70 20.92
CA ILE A 16 -31.76 47.70 19.83
C ILE A 16 -31.73 47.06 18.43
N TRP A 17 -31.45 45.76 18.33
CA TRP A 17 -31.43 45.03 17.06
C TRP A 17 -32.76 45.08 16.30
N LYS A 18 -33.89 45.30 17.00
CA LYS A 18 -35.23 45.39 16.39
C LYS A 18 -35.42 46.62 15.51
N ASP A 19 -34.70 47.70 15.82
CA ASP A 19 -34.84 49.00 15.14
C ASP A 19 -33.70 49.27 14.14
N LEU A 20 -32.71 48.37 14.08
CA LEU A 20 -31.56 48.46 13.17
C LEU A 20 -31.86 47.78 11.82
N LYS A 21 -31.28 48.31 10.74
CA LYS A 21 -31.32 47.69 9.41
C LYS A 21 -29.98 47.03 9.12
N PHE A 22 -30.01 45.72 8.84
CA PHE A 22 -28.82 44.93 8.53
C PHE A 22 -28.56 44.85 7.04
N LYS A 23 -27.29 44.74 6.65
CA LYS A 23 -26.91 44.43 5.28
C LYS A 23 -27.40 43.01 4.94
N PRO A 24 -28.06 42.78 3.78
CA PRO A 24 -28.47 41.44 3.38
C PRO A 24 -27.23 40.56 3.19
N TYR A 25 -27.30 39.34 3.72
CA TYR A 25 -26.24 38.34 3.56
C TYR A 25 -26.26 37.78 2.13
N ASN A 26 -25.09 37.67 1.51
CA ASN A 26 -24.97 37.07 0.19
C ASN A 26 -24.90 35.55 0.30
N PHE A 27 -26.04 34.88 0.09
CA PHE A 27 -26.13 33.42 0.11
C PHE A 27 -25.53 32.73 -1.12
N ASP A 28 -25.18 33.49 -2.17
CA ASP A 28 -24.58 32.96 -3.41
C ASP A 28 -23.04 32.85 -3.32
N ALA A 29 -22.42 33.41 -2.27
CA ALA A 29 -20.98 33.32 -2.06
C ALA A 29 -20.60 32.06 -1.28
N LEU A 30 -19.45 31.47 -1.61
CA LEU A 30 -18.86 30.43 -0.78
C LEU A 30 -18.49 31.02 0.58
N GLY A 31 -18.91 30.35 1.65
CA GLY A 31 -18.52 30.71 3.01
C GLY A 31 -17.01 30.55 3.22
N VAL A 32 -16.51 31.13 4.31
CA VAL A 32 -15.11 30.96 4.70
C VAL A 32 -14.89 29.51 5.13
N PRO A 33 -13.99 28.75 4.48
CA PRO A 33 -13.72 27.38 4.89
C PRO A 33 -13.08 27.38 6.29
N PRO A 34 -13.57 26.57 7.23
CA PRO A 34 -12.97 26.48 8.56
C PRO A 34 -11.57 25.87 8.49
N GLU A 35 -10.68 26.29 9.38
CA GLU A 35 -9.39 25.63 9.57
C GLU A 35 -9.61 24.19 10.06
N ARG A 36 -9.00 23.23 9.37
CA ARG A 36 -9.14 21.80 9.67
C ARG A 36 -7.85 21.05 9.39
N GLY A 37 -7.58 20.02 10.19
CA GLY A 37 -6.50 19.07 9.94
C GLY A 37 -6.76 18.23 8.69
N GLN A 38 -5.69 17.80 8.01
CA GLN A 38 -5.78 17.01 6.79
C GLN A 38 -4.85 15.82 6.82
N LEU A 39 -5.35 14.68 6.33
CA LEU A 39 -4.54 13.49 6.10
C LEU A 39 -4.06 13.47 4.65
N HIS A 40 -2.80 13.09 4.47
CA HIS A 40 -2.22 12.92 3.15
C HIS A 40 -3.02 11.90 2.31
N PRO A 41 -3.33 12.15 1.02
CA PRO A 41 -4.13 11.25 0.18
C PRO A 41 -3.63 9.79 0.18
N LEU A 42 -2.31 9.60 0.04
CA LEU A 42 -1.70 8.27 0.13
C LEU A 42 -1.97 7.55 1.47
N MET A 43 -1.98 8.28 2.59
CA MET A 43 -2.25 7.70 3.92
C MET A 43 -3.73 7.39 4.11
N LYS A 44 -4.62 8.16 3.46
CA LYS A 44 -6.04 7.84 3.41
C LYS A 44 -6.26 6.51 2.66
N VAL A 45 -5.66 6.35 1.48
CA VAL A 45 -5.73 5.10 0.69
C VAL A 45 -5.07 3.94 1.42
N ARG A 46 -3.95 4.17 2.12
CA ARG A 46 -3.34 3.15 3.00
C ARG A 46 -4.33 2.62 4.03
N SER A 47 -5.06 3.53 4.67
CA SER A 47 -6.05 3.17 5.70
C SER A 47 -7.23 2.39 5.12
N GLU A 48 -7.67 2.75 3.91
CA GLU A 48 -8.69 2.03 3.16
C GLU A 48 -8.23 0.62 2.75
N PHE A 49 -7.04 0.49 2.16
CA PHE A 49 -6.43 -0.80 1.82
C PHE A 49 -6.35 -1.71 3.05
N ARG A 50 -5.87 -1.16 4.17
CA ARG A 50 -5.79 -1.87 5.44
C ARG A 50 -7.16 -2.35 5.92
N SER A 51 -8.17 -1.50 5.83
CA SER A 51 -9.55 -1.85 6.22
C SER A 51 -10.12 -2.96 5.34
N ILE A 52 -9.92 -2.88 4.02
CA ILE A 52 -10.36 -3.91 3.07
C ILE A 52 -9.73 -5.28 3.40
N PHE A 53 -8.42 -5.32 3.66
CA PHE A 53 -7.75 -6.57 4.03
C PHE A 53 -8.28 -7.16 5.33
N LEU A 54 -8.48 -6.32 6.35
CA LEU A 54 -9.06 -6.75 7.63
C LEU A 54 -10.48 -7.31 7.44
N GLU A 55 -11.32 -6.65 6.64
CA GLU A 55 -12.67 -7.14 6.29
C GLU A 55 -12.64 -8.47 5.52
N MET A 56 -11.61 -8.69 4.69
CA MET A 56 -11.40 -9.95 3.97
C MET A 56 -10.80 -11.07 4.85
N GLY A 57 -10.61 -10.81 6.15
CA GLY A 57 -10.09 -11.77 7.12
C GLY A 57 -8.58 -11.94 7.09
N PHE A 58 -7.85 -10.97 6.54
CA PHE A 58 -6.39 -10.98 6.59
C PHE A 58 -5.88 -10.41 7.92
N SER A 59 -4.77 -10.95 8.39
CA SER A 59 -4.04 -10.45 9.56
C SER A 59 -2.85 -9.60 9.13
N GLU A 60 -2.65 -8.45 9.78
CA GLU A 60 -1.55 -7.54 9.46
C GLU A 60 -0.22 -8.09 10.00
N MET A 61 0.79 -8.17 9.13
CA MET A 61 2.14 -8.61 9.50
C MET A 61 2.95 -7.46 10.12
N PRO A 62 3.84 -7.75 11.09
CA PRO A 62 4.69 -6.72 11.68
C PRO A 62 5.87 -6.36 10.75
N THR A 63 5.86 -5.16 10.19
CA THR A 63 6.86 -4.72 9.20
C THR A 63 7.92 -3.74 9.72
N ASN A 64 7.94 -3.45 11.02
CA ASN A 64 8.63 -2.32 11.71
C ASN A 64 10.16 -2.15 11.55
N ASN A 65 10.72 -2.25 10.37
CA ASN A 65 12.16 -2.22 10.17
C ASN A 65 12.46 -1.75 8.75
N PHE A 66 13.72 -1.40 8.44
CA PHE A 66 14.15 -0.98 7.09
C PHE A 66 15.44 -1.65 6.55
N VAL A 67 16.14 -2.50 7.34
CA VAL A 67 17.34 -3.27 6.87
C VAL A 67 17.29 -4.82 7.05
N GLU A 68 17.29 -5.66 5.99
CA GLU A 68 17.38 -7.15 6.04
C GLU A 68 18.77 -7.66 5.71
N SER A 69 18.99 -8.90 6.12
CA SER A 69 19.96 -9.77 5.47
C SER A 69 19.57 -10.16 4.04
N ASN A 70 20.57 -10.33 3.17
CA ASN A 70 20.37 -10.91 1.84
C ASN A 70 19.69 -12.29 1.85
N PHE A 71 19.79 -13.01 2.96
CA PHE A 71 19.17 -14.33 3.13
C PHE A 71 17.65 -14.24 3.03
N TRP A 72 16.99 -13.49 3.92
CA TRP A 72 15.53 -13.40 3.89
C TRP A 72 15.01 -12.66 2.67
N ASN A 73 15.81 -11.71 2.17
CA ASN A 73 15.50 -10.94 0.98
C ASN A 73 15.45 -11.76 -0.31
N PHE A 74 16.35 -12.72 -0.45
CA PHE A 74 16.59 -13.31 -1.76
C PHE A 74 16.69 -14.82 -1.64
N ASP A 75 17.57 -15.32 -0.77
CA ASP A 75 17.84 -16.76 -0.68
C ASP A 75 16.60 -17.53 -0.18
N ALA A 76 15.91 -17.01 0.83
CA ALA A 76 14.65 -17.57 1.34
C ALA A 76 13.51 -17.55 0.32
N LEU A 77 13.61 -16.66 -0.67
CA LEU A 77 12.68 -16.57 -1.82
C LEU A 77 13.23 -17.29 -3.05
N TYR A 78 14.25 -18.13 -2.91
CA TYR A 78 14.84 -18.91 -4.01
C TYR A 78 15.39 -18.05 -5.16
N VAL A 79 15.76 -16.79 -4.89
CA VAL A 79 16.37 -15.89 -5.87
C VAL A 79 17.88 -16.20 -5.95
N PRO A 80 18.41 -16.58 -7.13
CA PRO A 80 19.82 -16.95 -7.28
C PRO A 80 20.79 -15.83 -6.86
N GLN A 81 21.98 -16.20 -6.38
CA GLN A 81 23.01 -15.23 -5.95
C GLN A 81 23.52 -14.35 -7.09
N GLN A 82 23.65 -14.91 -8.30
CA GLN A 82 24.02 -14.21 -9.52
C GLN A 82 22.88 -13.40 -10.16
N HIS A 83 21.73 -13.25 -9.49
CA HIS A 83 20.59 -12.56 -10.07
C HIS A 83 20.83 -11.03 -10.12
N PRO A 84 20.58 -10.34 -11.26
CA PRO A 84 20.85 -8.90 -11.39
C PRO A 84 20.12 -8.01 -10.36
N ALA A 85 19.01 -8.51 -9.82
CA ALA A 85 18.29 -7.83 -8.75
C ALA A 85 19.12 -7.68 -7.45
N ARG A 86 20.16 -8.49 -7.28
CA ARG A 86 21.11 -8.46 -6.15
C ARG A 86 22.31 -7.56 -6.42
N ASP A 87 22.38 -6.93 -7.59
CA ASP A 87 23.46 -6.00 -7.90
C ASP A 87 23.25 -4.64 -7.21
N GLN A 88 24.34 -3.95 -6.92
CA GLN A 88 24.32 -2.62 -6.30
C GLN A 88 23.55 -1.58 -7.14
N GLN A 89 23.42 -1.82 -8.45
CA GLN A 89 22.65 -0.97 -9.35
C GLN A 89 21.13 -1.12 -9.18
N ALA A 90 20.64 -2.17 -8.50
CA ALA A 90 19.23 -2.46 -8.32
C ALA A 90 18.78 -2.39 -6.85
N THR A 91 19.68 -2.75 -5.92
CA THR A 91 19.40 -2.83 -4.49
C THR A 91 20.33 -1.93 -3.69
N PHE A 92 19.77 -1.22 -2.71
CA PHE A 92 20.57 -0.47 -1.75
C PHE A 92 21.22 -1.42 -0.74
N PHE A 93 22.55 -1.42 -0.69
CA PHE A 93 23.31 -2.15 0.31
C PHE A 93 23.70 -1.22 1.46
N VAL A 94 23.60 -1.72 2.68
CA VAL A 94 23.94 -0.97 3.89
C VAL A 94 25.43 -1.11 4.19
N SER A 95 26.09 0.01 4.44
CA SER A 95 27.50 0.01 4.87
C SER A 95 27.63 -0.33 6.36
N HIS A 96 26.70 0.14 7.20
CA HIS A 96 26.64 -0.13 8.63
C HIS A 96 25.18 -0.28 9.10
N PRO A 97 24.76 -1.44 9.65
CA PRO A 97 25.53 -2.68 9.77
C PRO A 97 25.70 -3.40 8.42
N LYS A 98 26.92 -3.89 8.12
CA LYS A 98 27.22 -4.64 6.88
C LYS A 98 26.80 -6.12 6.93
N LEU A 99 26.83 -6.72 8.11
CA LEU A 99 26.51 -8.12 8.33
C LEU A 99 25.34 -8.25 9.32
N SER A 100 24.49 -9.25 9.10
CA SER A 100 23.49 -9.66 10.08
C SER A 100 24.15 -10.56 11.14
N ASN A 101 23.95 -10.27 12.42
CA ASN A 101 24.44 -11.15 13.49
C ASN A 101 23.52 -12.38 13.63
N LYS A 102 24.07 -13.57 13.90
CA LYS A 102 23.28 -14.80 14.17
C LYS A 102 22.29 -14.65 15.34
N GLU A 103 22.62 -13.85 16.35
CA GLU A 103 21.70 -13.54 17.47
C GLU A 103 20.69 -12.42 17.14
N ALA A 104 20.98 -11.60 16.14
CA ALA A 104 20.09 -10.55 15.65
C ALA A 104 19.02 -11.09 14.69
N GLU A 105 18.98 -12.37 14.37
CA GLU A 105 17.80 -12.95 13.71
C GLU A 105 16.52 -12.85 14.57
N LYS A 106 16.67 -12.64 15.89
CA LYS A 106 15.58 -12.28 16.83
C LYS A 106 15.20 -10.79 16.80
N ARG A 107 16.01 -9.92 16.18
CA ARG A 107 15.79 -8.47 16.09
C ARG A 107 16.40 -7.93 14.80
N SER A 108 15.56 -7.69 13.78
CA SER A 108 15.75 -6.72 12.67
C SER A 108 15.78 -7.31 11.21
N PRO A 109 14.77 -6.99 10.36
CA PRO A 109 14.51 -7.24 8.92
C PRO A 109 14.56 -6.05 7.89
N ASN A 110 14.42 -6.35 6.56
CA ASN A 110 14.05 -5.63 5.23
C ASN A 110 14.74 -5.88 3.84
N ALA A 111 14.01 -6.31 2.80
CA ALA A 111 13.67 -5.56 1.57
C ALA A 111 13.58 -6.45 0.30
N TYR A 112 12.71 -7.47 0.30
CA TYR A 112 12.18 -8.32 -0.79
C TYR A 112 11.36 -9.36 -0.04
N ASP A 113 10.03 -9.22 -0.03
CA ASP A 113 9.07 -9.97 0.80
C ASP A 113 9.70 -10.89 1.87
N PRO A 114 10.48 -10.33 2.82
CA PRO A 114 11.15 -11.17 3.79
C PRO A 114 10.14 -11.47 4.89
N ILE A 115 9.10 -10.64 5.02
CA ILE A 115 8.10 -10.76 6.04
C ILE A 115 7.16 -11.93 5.73
N SER A 116 6.69 -12.12 4.50
CA SER A 116 5.91 -13.33 4.16
C SER A 116 6.77 -14.57 4.31
N ALA A 117 8.03 -14.58 3.85
CA ALA A 117 8.93 -15.72 4.07
C ALA A 117 9.14 -16.03 5.57
N ARG A 118 9.36 -15.00 6.39
CA ARG A 118 9.49 -15.13 7.86
C ARG A 118 8.19 -15.59 8.51
N MET A 119 7.04 -15.11 8.05
CA MET A 119 5.73 -15.49 8.57
C MET A 119 5.40 -16.93 8.20
N LEU A 120 5.64 -17.35 6.95
CA LEU A 120 5.51 -18.74 6.52
C LEU A 120 6.45 -19.67 7.31
N TYR A 121 7.71 -19.26 7.53
CA TYR A 121 8.66 -20.00 8.35
C TYR A 121 8.17 -20.19 9.79
N LYS A 122 7.51 -19.17 10.38
CA LYS A 122 6.90 -19.23 11.72
C LYS A 122 5.67 -20.14 11.74
N VAL A 123 4.77 -20.00 10.76
CA VAL A 123 3.56 -20.83 10.63
C VAL A 123 3.92 -22.30 10.46
N ALA A 124 4.96 -22.59 9.69
CA ALA A 124 5.49 -23.94 9.51
C ALA A 124 5.95 -24.60 10.83
N ARG A 125 6.33 -23.80 11.83
CA ARG A 125 6.88 -24.24 13.13
C ARG A 125 5.95 -24.00 14.30
N GLN A 126 4.72 -23.58 14.06
CA GLN A 126 3.78 -23.30 15.13
C GLN A 126 3.35 -24.60 15.83
N GLU A 127 3.12 -24.51 17.14
CA GLU A 127 2.59 -25.62 17.92
C GLU A 127 1.17 -25.96 17.43
N GLY A 128 0.92 -27.26 17.21
CA GLY A 128 -0.35 -27.75 16.65
C GLY A 128 -0.40 -27.88 15.13
N GLY A 129 0.74 -27.73 14.43
CA GLY A 129 0.87 -27.98 13.00
C GLY A 129 0.37 -26.84 12.12
N PHE A 130 0.40 -27.05 10.80
CA PHE A 130 -0.02 -26.04 9.84
C PHE A 130 -1.51 -25.71 9.99
N LYS A 131 -1.82 -24.41 9.95
CA LYS A 131 -3.18 -23.88 9.90
C LYS A 131 -3.26 -22.89 8.75
N PRO A 132 -4.37 -22.85 8.00
CA PRO A 132 -4.55 -21.88 6.92
C PRO A 132 -4.43 -20.45 7.45
N VAL A 133 -3.74 -19.61 6.69
CA VAL A 133 -3.46 -18.22 7.09
C VAL A 133 -3.64 -17.27 5.92
N LYS A 134 -4.04 -16.04 6.26
CA LYS A 134 -4.14 -14.90 5.36
C LYS A 134 -3.40 -13.75 6.01
N TYR A 135 -2.33 -13.28 5.39
CA TYR A 135 -1.52 -12.19 5.90
C TYR A 135 -1.37 -11.09 4.87
N PHE A 136 -1.27 -9.85 5.36
CA PHE A 136 -0.97 -8.70 4.51
C PHE A 136 -0.02 -7.75 5.23
N SER A 137 0.64 -6.90 4.46
CA SER A 137 1.37 -5.77 5.00
C SER A 137 1.34 -4.57 4.06
N ILE A 138 1.52 -3.38 4.62
CA ILE A 138 1.65 -2.14 3.84
C ILE A 138 2.81 -1.34 4.41
N ASP A 139 3.95 -1.39 3.73
CA ASP A 139 5.15 -0.70 4.18
C ASP A 139 6.00 -0.16 3.03
N LYS A 140 6.92 0.74 3.38
CA LYS A 140 7.87 1.35 2.46
C LYS A 140 8.95 0.35 2.07
N VAL A 141 9.23 0.27 0.78
CA VAL A 141 10.33 -0.50 0.19
C VAL A 141 11.25 0.43 -0.58
N PHE A 142 12.51 -0.01 -0.73
CA PHE A 142 13.57 0.78 -1.35
C PHE A 142 14.12 0.04 -2.58
N ARG A 143 14.26 0.75 -3.69
CA ARG A 143 14.87 0.23 -4.92
C ARG A 143 15.88 1.23 -5.44
N ASN A 144 17.08 0.77 -5.74
CA ASN A 144 18.07 1.63 -6.38
C ASN A 144 17.73 1.70 -7.87
N LYS A 145 16.82 2.61 -8.23
CA LYS A 145 16.46 2.89 -9.61
C LYS A 145 16.60 4.39 -9.88
N THR A 146 16.94 4.72 -11.11
CA THR A 146 16.95 6.12 -11.56
C THR A 146 15.57 6.74 -11.36
N LEU A 147 15.51 7.89 -10.69
CA LEU A 147 14.29 8.62 -10.42
C LEU A 147 13.72 9.19 -11.73
N ASP A 148 12.50 8.79 -12.10
CA ASP A 148 11.77 9.33 -13.24
C ASP A 148 10.32 9.71 -12.83
N ALA A 149 9.45 10.01 -13.78
CA ALA A 149 8.05 10.40 -13.50
C ALA A 149 7.16 9.24 -13.03
N THR A 150 7.67 8.00 -13.11
CA THR A 150 6.95 6.74 -12.83
C THR A 150 7.64 5.85 -11.81
N ASN A 151 8.92 6.09 -11.53
CA ASN A 151 9.75 5.32 -10.61
C ASN A 151 10.29 6.23 -9.50
N LEU A 152 10.01 5.83 -8.25
CA LEU A 152 10.61 6.39 -7.05
C LEU A 152 11.63 5.41 -6.47
N ALA A 153 12.66 5.94 -5.82
CA ALA A 153 13.64 5.14 -5.08
C ALA A 153 13.04 4.53 -3.81
N GLU A 154 12.02 5.18 -3.24
CA GLU A 154 11.21 4.70 -2.13
C GLU A 154 9.73 4.82 -2.45
N PHE A 155 8.97 3.77 -2.16
CA PHE A 155 7.52 3.71 -2.38
C PHE A 155 6.89 2.67 -1.45
N TYR A 156 5.59 2.71 -1.26
CA TYR A 156 4.85 1.75 -0.45
C TYR A 156 4.46 0.53 -1.28
N GLN A 157 4.84 -0.63 -0.78
CA GLN A 157 4.39 -1.90 -1.29
C GLN A 157 3.31 -2.46 -0.37
N VAL A 158 2.24 -2.91 -0.99
CA VAL A 158 1.13 -3.63 -0.36
C VAL A 158 1.33 -5.09 -0.70
N GLU A 159 1.66 -5.87 0.30
CA GLU A 159 1.96 -7.28 0.14
C GLU A 159 0.86 -8.12 0.75
N GLY A 160 0.58 -9.28 0.16
CA GLY A 160 -0.32 -10.23 0.76
C GLY A 160 0.03 -11.66 0.39
N VAL A 161 -0.28 -12.55 1.32
CA VAL A 161 0.01 -13.97 1.22
C VAL A 161 -1.15 -14.77 1.81
N VAL A 162 -1.58 -15.81 1.11
CA VAL A 162 -2.57 -16.77 1.59
C VAL A 162 -1.95 -18.15 1.47
N ALA A 163 -1.90 -18.87 2.58
CA ALA A 163 -1.42 -20.25 2.63
C ALA A 163 -2.56 -21.16 3.05
N ASP A 164 -2.88 -22.14 2.20
CA ASP A 164 -3.91 -23.15 2.45
C ASP A 164 -3.68 -24.36 1.52
N ASN A 165 -4.40 -25.45 1.74
CA ASN A 165 -4.35 -26.62 0.88
C ASN A 165 -5.18 -26.39 -0.38
N GLY A 166 -4.63 -26.74 -1.55
CA GLY A 166 -5.37 -26.73 -2.81
C GLY A 166 -5.65 -25.35 -3.40
N LEU A 167 -4.91 -24.31 -2.98
CA LEU A 167 -5.04 -22.99 -3.60
C LEU A 167 -4.59 -23.02 -5.06
N THR A 168 -5.38 -22.37 -5.90
CA THR A 168 -5.17 -22.28 -7.34
C THR A 168 -4.94 -20.84 -7.79
N LEU A 169 -4.56 -20.68 -9.05
CA LEU A 169 -4.50 -19.37 -9.68
C LEU A 169 -5.86 -18.66 -9.69
N GLY A 170 -6.96 -19.42 -9.73
CA GLY A 170 -8.32 -18.89 -9.67
C GLY A 170 -8.63 -18.20 -8.34
N ASP A 171 -8.12 -18.73 -7.22
CA ASP A 171 -8.29 -18.15 -5.89
C ASP A 171 -7.56 -16.81 -5.76
N LEU A 172 -6.39 -16.70 -6.40
CA LEU A 172 -5.63 -15.46 -6.48
C LEU A 172 -6.38 -14.38 -7.28
N ILE A 173 -6.92 -14.74 -8.46
CA ILE A 173 -7.76 -13.84 -9.27
C ILE A 173 -9.02 -13.44 -8.48
N GLY A 174 -9.68 -14.39 -7.82
CA GLY A 174 -10.86 -14.15 -6.99
C GLY A 174 -10.58 -13.18 -5.85
N THR A 175 -9.42 -13.33 -5.19
CA THR A 175 -8.95 -12.43 -4.13
C THR A 175 -8.78 -11.01 -4.66
N PHE A 176 -8.15 -10.83 -5.83
CA PHE A 176 -8.01 -9.51 -6.44
C PHE A 176 -9.34 -8.89 -6.86
N ASN A 177 -10.23 -9.66 -7.48
CA ASN A 177 -11.56 -9.17 -7.85
C ASN A 177 -12.31 -8.67 -6.60
N ALA A 178 -12.29 -9.42 -5.50
CA ALA A 178 -12.92 -9.00 -4.25
C ALA A 178 -12.26 -7.72 -3.68
N PHE A 179 -10.93 -7.67 -3.66
CA PHE A 179 -10.16 -6.54 -3.14
C PHE A 179 -10.40 -5.25 -3.95
N PHE A 180 -10.18 -5.28 -5.26
CA PHE A 180 -10.29 -4.10 -6.12
C PHE A 180 -11.73 -3.64 -6.32
N ASN A 181 -12.72 -4.55 -6.28
CA ASN A 181 -14.14 -4.14 -6.27
C ASN A 181 -14.48 -3.29 -5.05
N LYS A 182 -13.97 -3.64 -3.85
CA LYS A 182 -14.14 -2.82 -2.65
C LYS A 182 -13.46 -1.45 -2.77
N LEU A 183 -12.38 -1.35 -3.54
CA LEU A 183 -11.70 -0.09 -3.87
C LEU A 183 -12.41 0.73 -4.96
N GLY A 184 -13.48 0.20 -5.58
CA GLY A 184 -14.19 0.82 -6.70
C GLY A 184 -13.49 0.66 -8.06
N ILE A 185 -12.51 -0.23 -8.18
CA ILE A 185 -11.78 -0.52 -9.41
C ILE A 185 -12.28 -1.84 -10.01
N THR A 186 -13.04 -1.76 -11.10
CA THR A 186 -13.70 -2.92 -11.72
C THR A 186 -13.02 -3.42 -13.00
N LYS A 187 -12.21 -2.57 -13.64
CA LYS A 187 -11.50 -2.91 -14.88
C LYS A 187 -10.11 -3.46 -14.56
N LEU A 188 -10.05 -4.78 -14.34
CA LEU A 188 -8.81 -5.53 -14.12
C LEU A 188 -8.44 -6.35 -15.35
N GLN A 189 -7.14 -6.44 -15.63
CA GLN A 189 -6.56 -7.36 -16.59
C GLN A 189 -5.38 -8.08 -15.95
N TYR A 190 -5.18 -9.33 -16.35
CA TYR A 190 -4.08 -10.16 -15.88
C TYR A 190 -3.23 -10.59 -17.06
N LYS A 191 -1.92 -10.51 -16.90
CA LYS A 191 -0.97 -10.90 -17.92
C LYS A 191 -0.01 -11.94 -17.34
N PRO A 192 0.12 -13.13 -17.95
CA PRO A 192 1.12 -14.10 -17.54
C PRO A 192 2.52 -13.49 -17.54
N THR A 193 3.29 -13.79 -16.50
CA THR A 193 4.68 -13.34 -16.35
C THR A 193 5.53 -14.46 -15.79
N ILE A 194 6.83 -14.22 -15.64
CA ILE A 194 7.76 -15.17 -15.05
C ILE A 194 8.41 -14.51 -13.84
N ASN A 195 8.17 -15.09 -12.67
CA ASN A 195 8.88 -14.75 -11.45
C ASN A 195 9.81 -15.89 -11.07
N ARG A 196 10.81 -15.62 -10.23
CA ARG A 196 11.77 -16.64 -9.78
C ARG A 196 11.20 -17.58 -8.71
N CYS A 197 10.34 -17.03 -7.86
CA CYS A 197 9.80 -17.69 -6.68
C CYS A 197 8.39 -18.24 -6.89
N THR A 198 7.72 -17.93 -8.01
CA THR A 198 6.33 -18.29 -8.24
C THR A 198 6.07 -18.88 -9.62
N GLU A 199 5.24 -19.92 -9.66
CA GLU A 199 4.73 -20.56 -10.86
C GLU A 199 3.39 -21.24 -10.54
N PRO A 200 2.28 -20.86 -11.20
CA PRO A 200 2.16 -19.80 -12.19
C PRO A 200 2.28 -18.37 -11.62
N SER A 201 2.61 -17.40 -12.47
CA SER A 201 2.76 -15.97 -12.13
C SER A 201 1.95 -15.06 -13.04
N MET A 202 1.47 -13.94 -12.52
CA MET A 202 0.77 -12.91 -13.29
C MET A 202 1.03 -11.48 -12.81
N GLU A 203 1.14 -10.57 -13.77
CA GLU A 203 1.03 -9.12 -13.56
C GLU A 203 -0.44 -8.71 -13.57
N ILE A 204 -0.77 -7.70 -12.75
CA ILE A 204 -2.12 -7.18 -12.58
C ILE A 204 -2.15 -5.77 -13.13
N PHE A 205 -3.12 -5.47 -13.99
CA PHE A 205 -3.32 -4.18 -14.63
C PHE A 205 -4.68 -3.59 -14.27
N CYS A 206 -4.70 -2.29 -13.99
CA CYS A 206 -5.92 -1.50 -13.82
C CYS A 206 -6.04 -0.46 -14.94
N PHE A 207 -7.25 -0.23 -15.42
CA PHE A 207 -7.49 0.85 -16.39
C PHE A 207 -7.53 2.21 -15.70
N HIS A 208 -6.66 3.14 -16.12
CA HIS A 208 -6.65 4.51 -15.61
C HIS A 208 -7.55 5.41 -16.48
N PRO A 209 -8.67 5.94 -15.97
CA PRO A 209 -9.61 6.72 -16.77
C PRO A 209 -9.04 8.06 -17.25
N GLY A 210 -8.25 8.77 -16.43
CA GLY A 210 -7.61 10.02 -16.85
C GLY A 210 -6.60 9.86 -18.00
N LEU A 211 -5.74 8.84 -17.93
CA LEU A 211 -4.70 8.56 -18.93
C LEU A 211 -5.17 7.65 -20.08
N GLN A 212 -6.40 7.12 -20.02
CA GLN A 212 -6.99 6.21 -21.01
C GLN A 212 -6.08 5.02 -21.38
N ARG A 213 -5.40 4.43 -20.39
CA ARG A 213 -4.46 3.31 -20.59
C ARG A 213 -4.48 2.32 -19.44
N TRP A 214 -4.03 1.09 -19.72
CA TRP A 214 -3.79 0.07 -18.71
C TRP A 214 -2.47 0.35 -17.99
N ILE A 215 -2.51 0.35 -16.66
CA ILE A 215 -1.35 0.57 -15.81
C ILE A 215 -1.17 -0.67 -14.95
N GLU A 216 0.04 -1.24 -14.99
CA GLU A 216 0.43 -2.31 -14.08
C GLU A 216 0.30 -1.80 -12.64
N VAL A 217 -0.42 -2.49 -11.78
CA VAL A 217 -0.59 -2.12 -10.36
C VAL A 217 0.12 -3.08 -9.42
N GLY A 218 0.57 -4.23 -9.92
CA GLY A 218 1.39 -5.15 -9.16
C GLY A 218 1.67 -6.47 -9.88
N ASN A 219 2.35 -7.34 -9.16
CA ASN A 219 2.77 -8.67 -9.61
C ASN A 219 2.39 -9.70 -8.53
N SER A 220 2.09 -10.92 -8.95
CA SER A 220 1.58 -11.98 -8.10
C SER A 220 1.89 -13.37 -8.65
N GLY A 221 1.71 -14.39 -7.83
CA GLY A 221 1.83 -15.77 -8.26
C GLY A 221 1.65 -16.78 -7.13
N VAL A 222 1.88 -18.05 -7.46
CA VAL A 222 1.86 -19.18 -6.52
C VAL A 222 3.29 -19.57 -6.18
N PHE A 223 3.70 -19.56 -4.91
CA PHE A 223 5.08 -19.89 -4.54
C PHE A 223 5.47 -21.32 -4.92
N HIS A 224 6.71 -21.49 -5.37
CA HIS A 224 7.28 -22.78 -5.71
C HIS A 224 7.33 -23.72 -4.49
N ALA A 225 7.06 -25.00 -4.72
CA ALA A 225 7.12 -26.01 -3.67
C ALA A 225 8.54 -26.14 -3.07
N GLU A 226 9.60 -25.97 -3.86
CA GLU A 226 11.01 -25.99 -3.41
C GLU A 226 11.26 -24.90 -2.36
N MET A 227 10.78 -23.69 -2.63
CA MET A 227 10.90 -22.55 -1.72
C MET A 227 10.16 -22.85 -0.41
N LEU A 228 8.89 -23.26 -0.50
CA LEU A 228 8.05 -23.56 0.66
C LEU A 228 8.61 -24.69 1.53
N ARG A 229 9.13 -25.75 0.89
CA ARG A 229 9.81 -26.86 1.59
C ARG A 229 11.02 -26.39 2.37
N SER A 230 11.83 -25.47 1.82
CA SER A 230 12.99 -24.91 2.53
C SER A 230 12.60 -24.12 3.79
N LEU A 231 11.40 -23.52 3.80
CA LEU A 231 10.83 -22.82 4.96
C LEU A 231 10.17 -23.77 5.96
N GLY A 232 10.03 -25.06 5.63
CA GLY A 232 9.40 -26.10 6.46
C GLY A 232 7.88 -26.18 6.31
N VAL A 233 7.31 -25.54 5.29
CA VAL A 233 5.87 -25.62 5.01
C VAL A 233 5.55 -27.07 4.58
N PRO A 234 4.49 -27.71 5.13
CA PRO A 234 4.15 -29.10 4.81
C PRO A 234 3.83 -29.32 3.33
N GLU A 235 4.06 -30.54 2.85
CA GLU A 235 3.61 -30.96 1.53
C GLU A 235 2.07 -30.88 1.42
N GLY A 236 1.56 -30.46 0.26
CA GLY A 236 0.13 -30.25 0.01
C GLY A 236 -0.38 -28.83 0.30
N VAL A 237 0.39 -28.01 1.04
CA VAL A 237 0.09 -26.59 1.22
C VAL A 237 0.56 -25.79 0.02
N ASN A 238 -0.35 -25.01 -0.56
CA ASN A 238 -0.07 -24.05 -1.59
C ASN A 238 -0.07 -22.64 -0.99
N VAL A 239 0.74 -21.76 -1.55
CA VAL A 239 0.79 -20.37 -1.09
C VAL A 239 0.66 -19.44 -2.29
N ILE A 240 -0.36 -18.60 -2.29
CA ILE A 240 -0.52 -17.52 -3.26
C ILE A 240 -0.04 -16.22 -2.62
N ALA A 241 0.72 -15.42 -3.37
CA ALA A 241 1.30 -14.20 -2.87
C ALA A 241 1.32 -13.10 -3.93
N TRP A 242 1.39 -11.85 -3.48
CA TRP A 242 1.45 -10.69 -4.37
C TRP A 242 2.10 -9.48 -3.73
N GLY A 243 2.58 -8.59 -4.59
CA GLY A 243 2.99 -7.23 -4.25
C GLY A 243 2.31 -6.23 -5.18
N LEU A 244 1.51 -5.33 -4.60
CA LEU A 244 0.88 -4.20 -5.28
C LEU A 244 1.58 -2.89 -4.88
N SER A 245 1.58 -1.91 -5.77
CA SER A 245 1.92 -0.53 -5.40
C SER A 245 0.73 0.12 -4.69
N LEU A 246 1.00 0.93 -3.66
CA LEU A 246 -0.02 1.79 -3.06
C LEU A 246 -0.25 3.06 -3.89
N GLU A 247 0.81 3.59 -4.49
CA GLU A 247 0.82 4.85 -5.24
C GLU A 247 -0.01 4.75 -6.51
N ARG A 248 0.16 3.69 -7.30
CA ARG A 248 -0.52 3.60 -8.61
C ARG A 248 -2.05 3.56 -8.47
N PRO A 249 -2.65 2.76 -7.56
CA PRO A 249 -4.08 2.85 -7.28
C PRO A 249 -4.51 4.21 -6.72
N THR A 250 -3.68 4.83 -5.87
CA THR A 250 -3.96 6.18 -5.35
C THR A 250 -4.02 7.21 -6.49
N MET A 251 -3.07 7.16 -7.42
CA MET A 251 -3.04 8.01 -8.60
C MET A 251 -4.29 7.82 -9.47
N ILE A 252 -4.71 6.57 -9.68
CA ILE A 252 -5.94 6.24 -10.42
C ILE A 252 -7.17 6.82 -9.71
N LYS A 253 -7.28 6.66 -8.39
CA LYS A 253 -8.42 7.11 -7.59
C LYS A 253 -8.55 8.63 -7.53
N TYR A 254 -7.43 9.35 -7.45
CA TYR A 254 -7.40 10.81 -7.36
C TYR A 254 -7.15 11.52 -8.71
N GLY A 255 -6.96 10.78 -9.80
CA GLY A 255 -6.67 11.36 -11.12
C GLY A 255 -5.32 12.08 -11.20
N ILE A 256 -4.31 11.61 -10.44
CA ILE A 256 -2.97 12.21 -10.42
C ILE A 256 -2.11 11.60 -11.52
N ASN A 257 -1.53 12.44 -12.37
CA ASN A 257 -0.77 11.98 -13.54
C ASN A 257 0.72 11.75 -13.27
N ASN A 258 1.28 12.34 -12.21
CA ASN A 258 2.71 12.26 -11.87
C ASN A 258 2.89 11.89 -10.40
N ILE A 259 3.67 10.83 -10.14
CA ILE A 259 3.86 10.28 -8.79
C ILE A 259 4.57 11.27 -7.84
N ARG A 260 5.36 12.20 -8.39
CA ARG A 260 6.10 13.23 -7.62
C ARG A 260 5.18 14.29 -7.02
N ASP A 261 4.00 14.46 -7.59
CA ASP A 261 2.98 15.36 -7.05
C ASP A 261 2.24 14.70 -5.87
N LEU A 262 2.29 13.36 -5.79
CA LEU A 262 1.71 12.57 -4.72
C LEU A 262 2.67 12.33 -3.55
N ILE A 263 3.97 12.13 -3.79
CA ILE A 263 4.95 11.81 -2.73
C ILE A 263 6.18 12.71 -2.80
N GLY A 264 6.60 13.21 -1.64
CA GLY A 264 7.89 13.84 -1.42
C GLY A 264 7.79 15.26 -0.84
N PRO A 265 8.93 15.94 -0.66
CA PRO A 265 8.96 17.28 -0.09
C PRO A 265 8.36 18.35 -1.03
N LYS A 266 8.06 17.99 -2.28
CA LYS A 266 7.51 18.90 -3.31
C LYS A 266 5.99 18.73 -3.50
N VAL A 267 5.32 17.99 -2.62
CA VAL A 267 3.86 17.80 -2.67
C VAL A 267 3.15 19.15 -2.55
N ASP A 268 2.15 19.36 -3.40
CA ASP A 268 1.27 20.52 -3.30
C ASP A 268 0.35 20.38 -2.08
N LEU A 269 0.56 21.22 -1.06
CA LEU A 269 -0.27 21.22 0.14
C LEU A 269 -1.71 21.61 -0.14
N LYS A 270 -1.97 22.39 -1.20
CA LYS A 270 -3.34 22.74 -1.58
C LYS A 270 -4.11 21.51 -2.05
N MET A 271 -3.47 20.63 -2.83
CA MET A 271 -4.02 19.33 -3.20
C MET A 271 -4.39 18.48 -1.96
N VAL A 272 -3.56 18.52 -0.92
CA VAL A 272 -3.83 17.81 0.34
C VAL A 272 -5.03 18.42 1.09
N GLN A 273 -5.18 19.74 1.04
CA GLN A 273 -6.26 20.48 1.71
C GLN A 273 -7.62 20.33 1.03
N ASP A 274 -7.61 20.37 -0.30
CA ASP A 274 -8.80 20.28 -1.14
C ASP A 274 -9.21 18.81 -1.40
N GLY A 275 -8.30 17.86 -1.12
CA GLY A 275 -8.52 16.44 -1.35
C GLY A 275 -9.77 15.91 -0.61
N PRO A 276 -10.63 15.13 -1.28
CA PRO A 276 -11.84 14.61 -0.68
C PRO A 276 -11.57 13.80 0.60
N ILE A 277 -12.56 13.75 1.48
CA ILE A 277 -12.56 12.84 2.64
C ILE A 277 -12.64 11.42 2.06
N CYS A 278 -11.64 10.59 2.34
CA CYS A 278 -11.79 9.15 2.09
C CYS A 278 -12.74 8.60 3.14
N GLY A 279 -13.82 7.97 2.67
CA GLY A 279 -14.65 7.02 3.40
C GLY A 279 -14.62 5.71 2.64
#